data_AF-A0A838DDI1-F1
#
_entry.id   AF-A0A838DDI1-F1
#
_cell.length_a   1.000
_cell.length_b   1.000
_cell.length_c   1.000
_cell.angle_alpha   90.00
_cell.angle_beta   90.00
_cell.angle_gamma   90.00
#
_symmetry.space_group_name_H-M   'P 1'
#
loop_
_entity.id
_entity.type
_entity.pdbx_description
1 polymer ?
#
loop_
_entity_poly.entity_id
_entity_poly.type
_entity_poly.pdbx_seq_one_letter_code
_entity_poly.pdbx_strand_id
1 'polypeptide(L)'
;MSSRTGYTQDGKESEHCLENTGPRRFLVIEQDCGNVDEQSAVLLHLAERAPLALAVHSGSKSIHGWFTTAGQPEDRLRRFMRYAVSLGVDRATWPRSQFVRMPGGTRDNGNPQVVYFFNPGVCR
;
A
#
# COMPACT_ATOMS: atom_id res chain seq x y z
N MET A 1 9.92 -10.33 -3.45
CA MET A 1 11.15 -10.03 -4.19
C MET A 1 11.49 -11.25 -5.03
N SER A 2 11.80 -11.09 -6.32
CA SER A 2 12.18 -12.20 -7.22
C SER A 2 13.70 -12.33 -7.36
N SER A 3 14.44 -11.23 -7.22
CA SER A 3 15.90 -11.15 -7.26
C SER A 3 16.39 -9.98 -6.40
N ARG A 4 17.69 -9.91 -6.08
CA ARG A 4 18.27 -8.80 -5.29
C ARG A 4 18.35 -7.50 -6.12
N THR A 5 18.83 -7.60 -7.35
CA THR A 5 18.91 -6.48 -8.30
C THR A 5 18.11 -6.77 -9.57
N GLY A 6 17.86 -5.72 -10.34
CA GLY A 6 17.31 -5.76 -11.70
C GLY A 6 17.61 -4.45 -12.42
N TYR A 7 17.08 -4.26 -13.62
CA TYR A 7 17.31 -3.08 -14.44
C TYR A 7 16.15 -2.07 -14.37
N THR A 8 16.49 -0.79 -14.32
CA THR A 8 15.53 0.30 -14.45
C THR A 8 15.05 0.46 -15.89
N GLN A 9 14.06 1.33 -16.12
CA GLN A 9 13.62 1.66 -17.48
C GLN A 9 14.73 2.29 -18.34
N ASP A 10 15.75 2.89 -17.70
CA ASP A 10 16.93 3.45 -18.37
C ASP A 10 18.08 2.43 -18.55
N GLY A 11 17.83 1.15 -18.25
CA GLY A 11 18.82 0.07 -18.38
C GLY A 11 19.93 0.06 -17.33
N LYS A 12 19.77 0.78 -16.21
CA LYS A 12 20.74 0.79 -15.11
C LYS A 12 20.41 -0.28 -14.08
N GLU A 13 21.41 -0.98 -13.56
CA GLU A 13 21.21 -1.92 -12.46
C GLU A 13 20.83 -1.19 -11.16
N SER A 14 19.85 -1.72 -10.42
CA SER A 14 19.35 -1.13 -9.18
C SER A 14 18.74 -2.20 -8.26
N GLU A 15 18.91 -2.03 -6.93
CA GLU A 15 18.17 -2.77 -5.91
C GLU A 15 16.72 -2.27 -5.78
N HIS A 16 16.41 -1.09 -6.31
CA HIS A 16 15.09 -0.49 -6.38
C HIS A 16 14.64 -0.38 -7.83
N CYS A 17 13.97 -1.42 -8.33
CA CYS A 17 13.38 -1.43 -9.66
C CYS A 17 12.10 -2.27 -9.67
N LEU A 18 11.29 -2.18 -10.73
CA LEU A 18 10.08 -3.01 -10.84
C LEU A 18 10.42 -4.47 -11.17
N GLU A 19 11.49 -4.70 -11.93
CA GLU A 19 11.89 -6.02 -12.44
C GLU A 19 12.23 -7.01 -11.33
N ASN A 20 12.90 -6.55 -10.26
CA ASN A 20 13.30 -7.38 -9.13
C ASN A 20 12.17 -7.63 -8.10
N THR A 21 10.96 -7.10 -8.35
CA THR A 21 9.81 -7.30 -7.46
C THR A 21 9.08 -8.62 -7.76
N GLY A 22 8.56 -9.26 -6.71
CA GLY A 22 7.68 -10.42 -6.83
C GLY A 22 6.21 -10.01 -7.05
N PRO A 23 5.27 -10.95 -7.18
CA PRO A 23 3.85 -10.64 -7.26
C PRO A 23 3.38 -9.87 -6.01
N ARG A 24 2.32 -9.06 -6.15
CA ARG A 24 1.73 -8.36 -5.00
C ARG A 24 1.11 -9.37 -4.05
N ARG A 25 1.40 -9.20 -2.76
CA ARG A 25 0.62 -9.80 -1.66
C ARG A 25 -0.41 -8.82 -1.11
N PHE A 26 -0.06 -7.55 -1.13
CA PHE A 26 -0.93 -6.45 -0.74
C PHE A 26 -0.90 -5.35 -1.81
N LEU A 27 -2.04 -4.69 -1.99
CA LEU A 27 -2.14 -3.41 -2.66
C LEU A 27 -2.33 -2.36 -1.57
N VAL A 28 -1.37 -1.44 -1.48
CA VAL A 28 -1.40 -0.37 -0.50
C VAL A 28 -2.11 0.83 -1.11
N ILE A 29 -3.05 1.39 -0.37
CA ILE A 29 -3.81 2.59 -0.70
C ILE A 29 -3.35 3.66 0.28
N GLU A 30 -2.71 4.71 -0.23
CA GLU A 30 -2.31 5.86 0.57
C GLU A 30 -3.38 6.96 0.46
N GLN A 31 -4.03 7.25 1.58
CA GLN A 31 -4.89 8.42 1.72
C GLN A 31 -4.08 9.51 2.42
N ASP A 32 -3.91 10.65 1.77
CA ASP A 32 -3.16 11.79 2.29
C ASP A 32 -3.99 13.08 2.27
N CYS A 33 -5.28 12.99 1.92
CA CYS A 33 -6.20 14.12 1.81
C CYS A 33 -7.18 14.13 2.98
N GLY A 34 -7.47 15.33 3.50
CA GLY A 34 -8.32 15.48 4.68
C GLY A 34 -7.66 15.06 6.00
N ASN A 35 -8.47 15.01 7.05
CA ASN A 35 -8.09 14.59 8.39
C ASN A 35 -8.12 13.06 8.57
N VAL A 36 -7.67 12.57 9.73
CA VAL A 36 -7.57 11.13 10.02
C VAL A 36 -8.91 10.39 9.87
N ASP A 37 -10.03 11.00 10.27
CA ASP A 37 -11.36 10.39 10.19
C ASP A 37 -11.84 10.33 8.74
N GLU A 38 -11.62 11.37 7.95
CA GLU A 38 -11.94 11.41 6.51
C GLU A 38 -11.13 10.36 5.74
N GLN A 39 -9.82 10.29 6.00
CA GLN A 39 -8.94 9.26 5.42
C GLN A 39 -9.41 7.86 5.81
N SER A 40 -9.75 7.65 7.09
CA SER A 40 -10.25 6.37 7.59
C SER A 40 -11.58 5.98 6.96
N ALA A 41 -12.49 6.94 6.78
CA ALA A 41 -13.79 6.71 6.14
C ALA A 41 -13.63 6.22 4.69
N VAL A 42 -12.69 6.79 3.92
CA VAL A 42 -12.38 6.29 2.57
C VAL A 42 -11.86 4.85 2.62
N LEU A 43 -10.96 4.53 3.56
CA LEU A 43 -10.44 3.17 3.69
C LEU A 43 -11.52 2.16 4.10
N LEU A 44 -12.45 2.55 4.98
CA LEU A 44 -13.60 1.74 5.38
C LEU A 44 -14.56 1.51 4.21
N HIS A 45 -14.85 2.54 3.42
CA HIS A 45 -15.65 2.43 2.19
C HIS A 45 -15.01 1.49 1.15
N LEU A 46 -13.69 1.55 1.02
CA LEU A 46 -12.94 0.62 0.17
C LEU A 46 -12.91 -0.81 0.74
N ALA A 47 -12.97 -0.97 2.07
CA ALA A 47 -13.01 -2.27 2.74
C ALA A 47 -14.28 -3.08 2.44
N GLU A 48 -15.37 -2.43 2.03
CA GLU A 48 -16.57 -3.10 1.53
C GLU A 48 -16.34 -3.84 0.19
N ARG A 49 -15.28 -3.48 -0.55
CA ARG A 49 -15.02 -3.96 -1.92
C ARG A 49 -13.80 -4.88 -2.01
N ALA A 50 -12.85 -4.76 -1.08
CA ALA A 50 -11.68 -5.60 -0.98
C ALA A 50 -11.28 -5.76 0.50
N PRO A 51 -10.69 -6.90 0.92
CA PRO A 51 -10.41 -7.13 2.33
C PRO A 51 -9.24 -6.26 2.80
N LEU A 52 -9.52 -5.34 3.73
CA LEU A 52 -8.52 -4.53 4.43
C LEU A 52 -7.85 -5.37 5.52
N ALA A 53 -6.53 -5.51 5.45
CA ALA A 53 -5.73 -6.25 6.40
C ALA A 53 -5.14 -5.34 7.48
N LEU A 54 -4.61 -4.18 7.10
CA LEU A 54 -3.95 -3.23 8.00
C LEU A 54 -4.29 -1.79 7.63
N ALA A 55 -4.34 -0.90 8.62
CA ALA A 55 -4.23 0.54 8.41
C ALA A 55 -3.06 1.06 9.24
N VAL A 56 -2.08 1.69 8.58
CA VAL A 56 -0.84 2.17 9.21
C VAL A 56 -0.74 3.68 9.03
N HIS A 57 -0.55 4.41 10.12
CA HIS A 57 -0.26 5.84 10.04
C HIS A 57 1.18 6.03 9.55
N SER A 58 1.39 6.90 8.57
CA SER A 58 2.72 7.13 7.98
C SER A 58 3.67 7.90 8.90
N GLY A 59 3.13 8.45 9.99
CA GLY A 59 3.86 9.18 11.02
C GLY A 59 3.83 10.69 10.84
N SER A 60 3.30 11.20 9.72
CA SER A 60 3.07 12.63 9.49
C SER A 60 1.59 12.93 9.28
N LYS A 61 1.01 12.45 8.19
CA LYS A 61 -0.31 12.87 7.70
C LYS A 61 -1.17 11.73 7.14
N SER A 62 -0.55 10.80 6.41
CA SER A 62 -1.28 9.81 5.61
C SER A 62 -1.57 8.52 6.38
N ILE A 63 -2.66 7.85 5.99
CA ILE A 63 -2.97 6.48 6.40
C ILE A 63 -2.79 5.56 5.20
N HIS A 64 -2.01 4.50 5.39
CA HIS A 64 -1.78 3.45 4.43
C HIS A 64 -2.72 2.28 4.72
N GLY A 65 -3.73 2.08 3.88
CA GLY A 65 -4.59 0.89 3.91
C GLY A 65 -3.97 -0.25 3.10
N TRP A 66 -3.74 -1.40 3.73
CA TRP A 66 -3.16 -2.59 3.08
C TRP A 66 -4.28 -3.57 2.74
N PHE A 67 -4.60 -3.70 1.46
CA PHE A 67 -5.63 -4.60 0.96
C PHE A 67 -4.99 -5.89 0.45
N THR A 68 -5.50 -7.05 0.88
CA THR A 68 -4.98 -8.35 0.40
C THR A 68 -5.28 -8.53 -1.10
N THR A 69 -4.31 -9.05 -1.84
CA THR A 69 -4.46 -9.34 -3.28
C THR A 69 -4.61 -10.83 -3.57
N ALA A 70 -4.68 -11.66 -2.54
CA ALA A 70 -4.77 -13.12 -2.68
C ALA A 70 -5.96 -13.53 -3.57
N GLY A 71 -5.67 -14.31 -4.62
CA GLY A 71 -6.67 -14.80 -5.57
C GLY A 71 -7.30 -13.75 -6.47
N GLN A 72 -6.80 -12.50 -6.50
CA GLN A 72 -7.33 -11.45 -7.35
C GLN A 72 -6.49 -11.26 -8.62
N PRO A 73 -7.11 -11.22 -9.81
CA PRO A 73 -6.39 -10.94 -11.04
C PRO A 73 -6.01 -9.45 -11.12
N GLU A 74 -4.90 -9.15 -11.80
CA GLU A 74 -4.30 -7.80 -11.80
C GLU A 74 -5.23 -6.72 -12.38
N ASP A 75 -6.06 -7.07 -13.36
CA ASP A 75 -7.06 -6.19 -13.95
C ASP A 75 -8.10 -5.72 -12.92
N ARG A 76 -8.52 -6.61 -12.01
CA ARG A 76 -9.42 -6.26 -10.90
C ARG A 76 -8.72 -5.33 -9.91
N LEU A 77 -7.45 -5.59 -9.58
CA LEU A 77 -6.66 -4.72 -8.72
C LEU A 77 -6.49 -3.33 -9.35
N ARG A 78 -6.30 -3.25 -10.67
CA ARG A 78 -6.18 -1.98 -11.39
C ARG A 78 -7.50 -1.21 -11.41
N ARG A 79 -8.65 -1.89 -11.55
CA ARG A 79 -9.98 -1.26 -11.40
C ARG A 79 -10.18 -0.73 -9.99
N PHE A 80 -9.81 -1.50 -8.97
CA PHE A 80 -9.88 -1.07 -7.56
C PHE A 80 -9.01 0.16 -7.30
N MET A 81 -7.75 0.16 -7.76
CA MET A 81 -6.85 1.33 -7.64
C MET A 81 -7.43 2.57 -8.33
N ARG A 82 -7.94 2.43 -9.57
CA ARG A 82 -8.56 3.55 -10.29
C ARG A 82 -9.75 4.12 -9.53
N TYR A 83 -10.58 3.27 -8.95
CA TYR A 83 -11.70 3.70 -8.12
C TYR A 83 -11.22 4.42 -6.85
N ALA A 84 -10.23 3.86 -6.15
CA ALA A 84 -9.61 4.51 -5.00
C ALA A 84 -9.07 5.91 -5.35
N VAL A 85 -8.36 6.05 -6.48
CA VAL A 85 -7.85 7.34 -6.98
C VAL A 85 -8.98 8.33 -7.26
N SER A 86 -10.14 7.87 -7.76
CA SER A 86 -11.31 8.75 -7.94
C SER A 86 -11.89 9.29 -6.62
N LEU A 87 -11.54 8.67 -5.50
CA LEU A 87 -11.88 9.12 -4.13
C LEU A 87 -10.74 9.94 -3.49
N GLY A 88 -9.73 10.36 -4.25
CA GLY A 88 -8.63 11.20 -3.77
C GLY A 88 -7.42 10.45 -3.22
N VAL A 89 -7.30 9.14 -3.45
CA VAL A 89 -6.10 8.35 -3.08
C VAL A 89 -4.91 8.68 -3.98
N ASP A 90 -3.70 8.66 -3.42
CA ASP A 90 -2.47 8.82 -4.19
C ASP A 90 -2.22 7.62 -5.13
N ARG A 91 -2.00 7.94 -6.42
CA ARG A 91 -1.66 6.96 -7.45
C ARG A 91 -0.25 6.37 -7.32
N ALA A 92 0.65 7.02 -6.58
CA ALA A 92 2.06 6.65 -6.48
C ALA A 92 2.28 5.27 -5.87
N THR A 93 1.33 4.76 -5.09
CA THR A 93 1.36 3.40 -4.51
C THR A 93 1.02 2.29 -5.50
N TRP A 94 0.69 2.63 -6.75
CA TRP A 94 0.46 1.61 -7.77
C TRP A 94 1.71 0.77 -8.04
N PRO A 95 2.89 1.24 -8.45
CA PRO A 95 4.02 0.36 -8.80
C PRO A 95 4.43 -0.60 -7.67
N ARG A 96 4.80 -1.86 -8.00
CA ARG A 96 5.19 -2.87 -6.98
C ARG A 96 6.48 -2.49 -6.23
N SER A 97 7.30 -1.65 -6.83
CA SER A 97 8.54 -1.14 -6.27
C SER A 97 8.34 0.09 -5.38
N GLN A 98 7.13 0.64 -5.27
CA GLN A 98 6.90 1.81 -4.43
C GLN A 98 7.14 1.45 -2.96
N PHE A 99 7.95 2.27 -2.27
CA PHE A 99 8.15 2.12 -0.84
C PHE A 99 6.95 2.65 -0.06
N VAL A 100 6.60 1.93 0.99
CA VAL A 100 5.51 2.24 1.92
C VAL A 100 6.01 2.06 3.35
N ARG A 101 5.31 2.66 4.31
CA ARG A 101 5.70 2.54 5.73
C ARG A 101 5.42 1.13 6.25
N MET A 102 6.43 0.53 6.87
CA MET A 102 6.33 -0.80 7.47
C MET A 102 5.47 -0.74 8.74
N PRO A 103 4.44 -1.61 8.88
CA PRO A 103 3.64 -1.68 10.11
C PRO A 103 4.53 -1.95 11.32
N GLY A 104 4.42 -1.14 12.37
CA GLY A 104 5.26 -1.27 13.57
C GLY A 104 6.75 -0.95 13.38
N GLY A 105 7.16 -0.50 12.18
CA GLY A 105 8.55 -0.14 11.91
C GLY A 105 8.98 1.09 12.71
N THR A 106 10.21 1.10 13.21
CA THR A 106 10.77 2.24 13.95
C THR A 106 11.16 3.35 12.99
N ARG A 107 10.75 4.59 13.30
CA ARG A 107 11.12 5.81 12.57
C ARG A 107 12.47 6.33 13.05
N ASP A 108 13.07 7.24 12.28
CA ASP A 108 14.34 7.89 12.63
C ASP A 108 14.29 8.67 13.96
N ASN A 109 13.10 9.09 14.39
CA ASN A 109 12.87 9.75 15.68
C ASN A 109 12.58 8.78 16.83
N GLY A 110 12.79 7.47 16.63
CA GLY A 110 12.56 6.43 17.64
C GLY A 110 11.09 6.01 17.82
N ASN A 111 10.14 6.76 17.27
CA ASN A 111 8.71 6.41 17.38
C ASN A 111 8.34 5.27 16.41
N PRO A 112 7.42 4.38 16.78
CA PRO A 112 6.93 3.35 15.87
C PRO A 112 5.97 3.94 14.82
N GLN A 113 5.86 3.27 13.67
CA GLN A 113 4.75 3.45 12.75
C GLN A 113 3.50 2.78 13.33
N VAL A 114 2.55 3.61 13.76
CA VAL A 114 1.35 3.19 14.49
C VAL A 114 0.41 2.41 13.56
N VAL A 115 -0.05 1.25 14.04
CA VAL A 115 -1.08 0.45 13.39
C VAL A 115 -2.42 0.84 14.00
N TYR A 116 -3.28 1.49 13.22
CA TYR A 116 -4.63 1.86 13.64
C TYR A 116 -5.61 0.69 13.56
N PHE A 117 -5.39 -0.24 12.63
CA PHE A 117 -6.26 -1.38 12.41
C PHE A 117 -5.44 -2.58 11.98
N PHE A 118 -5.80 -3.76 12.49
CA PHE A 118 -5.25 -5.04 12.04
C PHE A 118 -6.33 -6.12 12.03
N ASN A 119 -6.53 -6.73 10.87
CA ASN A 119 -7.38 -7.89 10.68
C ASN A 119 -6.53 -9.07 10.17
N PRO A 120 -6.03 -9.94 11.06
CA PRO A 120 -5.23 -11.10 10.66
C PRO A 120 -6.03 -12.13 9.85
N GLY A 121 -7.36 -12.15 9.95
CA GLY A 121 -8.21 -13.16 9.29
C GLY A 121 -8.20 -13.08 7.75
N VAL A 122 -7.73 -11.97 7.19
CA VAL A 122 -7.63 -11.75 5.74
C VAL A 122 -6.19 -11.82 5.21
N CYS A 123 -5.20 -12.03 6.09
CA CYS A 123 -3.81 -12.26 5.74
C CYS A 123 -3.63 -13.74 5.38
N ARG A 124 -3.58 -14.06 4.09
CA ARG A 124 -3.30 -15.41 3.57
C ARG A 124 -1.98 -15.43 2.80
#